data_AF-A0A919DVY3-F1
#
_entry.id   AF-A0A919DVY3-F1
#
_cell.length_a   1.000
_cell.length_b   1.000
_cell.length_c   1.000
_cell.angle_alpha   90.00
_cell.angle_beta   90.00
_cell.angle_gamma   90.00
#
_symmetry.space_group_name_H-M   'P 1'
#
loop_
_entity.id
_entity.type
_entity.pdbx_description
1 polymer ?
#
loop_
_entity_poly.entity_id
_entity_poly.type
_entity_poly.pdbx_seq_one_letter_code
_entity_poly.pdbx_strand_id
1 'polypeptide(L)'
;MYDNRWVKLSLVDVEPPGVERFEHHVVRLHHVAIAAVIDDQDRVLMMWRYRFVPDAFGWELPGGIVDEGEEPLQTAMREVEEETGWRPNALEHVVTYQPMVGMGRLAA
;
A
#
# COMPACT_ATOMS: atom_id res chain seq x y z
N MET A 1 -19.40 -10.88 3.31
CA MET A 1 -20.25 -9.66 3.32
C MET A 1 -20.02 -8.81 2.08
N TYR A 2 -18.78 -8.66 1.60
CA TYR A 2 -18.48 -8.07 0.30
C TYR A 2 -17.12 -8.58 -0.20
N ASP A 3 -16.99 -8.91 -1.49
CA ASP A 3 -15.75 -9.42 -2.08
C ASP A 3 -15.66 -8.97 -3.55
N ASN A 4 -14.61 -8.23 -3.88
CA ASN A 4 -14.31 -7.81 -5.25
C ASN A 4 -12.80 -7.69 -5.46
N ARG A 5 -12.38 -7.33 -6.68
CA ARG A 5 -10.96 -7.20 -7.05
C ARG A 5 -10.14 -6.18 -6.25
N TRP A 6 -10.79 -5.27 -5.52
CA TRP A 6 -10.14 -4.17 -4.80
C TRP A 6 -10.15 -4.34 -3.29
N VAL A 7 -11.22 -4.95 -2.75
CA VAL A 7 -11.45 -5.02 -1.31
C VAL A 7 -12.31 -6.22 -0.96
N LYS A 8 -11.97 -6.85 0.17
CA LYS A 8 -12.78 -7.91 0.78
C LYS A 8 -13.14 -7.56 2.21
N LEU A 9 -14.44 -7.54 2.51
CA LEU A 9 -14.98 -7.30 3.84
C LEU A 9 -15.54 -8.61 4.43
N SER A 10 -14.96 -9.00 5.55
CA SER A 10 -15.33 -10.21 6.29
C SER A 10 -15.71 -9.88 7.72
N LEU A 11 -16.68 -10.62 8.26
CA LEU A 11 -16.90 -10.70 9.70
C LEU A 11 -16.05 -11.87 10.20
N VAL A 12 -15.24 -11.63 11.22
CA VAL A 12 -14.39 -12.66 11.82
C VAL A 12 -14.77 -12.83 13.28
N ASP A 13 -14.72 -14.07 13.73
CA ASP A 13 -14.88 -14.42 15.13
C ASP A 13 -13.50 -14.36 15.80
N VAL A 14 -13.38 -13.57 16.88
CA VAL A 14 -12.12 -13.22 17.54
C VAL A 14 -12.13 -13.71 18.97
N GLU A 15 -11.08 -14.42 19.36
CA GLU A 15 -10.86 -14.88 20.73
C GLU A 15 -9.47 -14.41 21.22
N PRO A 16 -9.35 -13.16 21.74
CA PRO A 16 -8.09 -12.66 22.26
C PRO A 16 -7.76 -13.26 23.63
N PRO A 17 -6.48 -13.32 24.02
CA PRO A 17 -6.09 -13.78 25.36
C PRO A 17 -6.72 -12.93 26.47
N GLY A 18 -7.53 -13.54 27.33
CA GLY A 18 -8.13 -12.88 28.50
C GLY A 18 -9.28 -11.92 28.19
N VAL A 19 -9.80 -11.93 26.96
CA VAL A 19 -10.97 -11.14 26.55
C VAL A 19 -12.09 -12.09 26.13
N GLU A 20 -13.34 -11.75 26.42
CA GLU A 20 -14.49 -12.51 25.93
C GLU A 20 -14.50 -12.53 24.40
N ARG A 21 -14.87 -13.67 23.82
CA ARG A 21 -14.97 -13.87 22.37
C ARG A 21 -16.01 -12.91 21.76
N PHE A 22 -15.69 -12.31 20.62
CA PHE A 22 -16.57 -11.35 19.93
C PHE A 22 -16.39 -11.39 18.42
N GLU A 23 -17.35 -10.81 17.68
CA GLU A 23 -17.25 -10.65 16.23
C GLU A 23 -16.64 -9.29 15.85
N HIS A 24 -15.78 -9.26 14.83
CA HIS A 24 -15.15 -8.03 14.33
C HIS A 24 -15.12 -7.95 12.81
N HIS A 25 -15.16 -6.73 12.27
CA HIS A 25 -15.05 -6.51 10.82
C HIS A 25 -13.59 -6.39 10.41
N VAL A 26 -13.21 -7.13 9.35
CA VAL A 26 -11.85 -7.06 8.77
C VAL A 26 -11.96 -6.66 7.31
N VAL A 27 -11.24 -5.60 6.96
CA VAL A 27 -11.03 -5.12 5.59
C VAL A 27 -9.71 -5.71 5.09
N ARG A 28 -9.78 -6.46 4.00
CA ARG A 28 -8.61 -7.00 3.32
C ARG A 28 -8.29 -6.19 2.07
N LEU A 29 -7.06 -5.68 2.02
CA LEU A 29 -6.52 -4.89 0.91
C LEU A 29 -5.25 -5.53 0.36
N HIS A 30 -4.92 -5.17 -0.87
CA HIS A 30 -3.67 -5.57 -1.51
C HIS A 30 -2.44 -4.99 -0.82
N HIS A 31 -1.31 -5.69 -0.98
CA HIS A 31 -0.01 -5.10 -0.68
C HIS A 31 0.27 -3.93 -1.65
N VAL A 32 0.88 -2.88 -1.12
CA VAL A 32 1.32 -1.73 -1.91
C VAL A 32 2.80 -1.50 -1.64
N ALA A 33 3.56 -1.25 -2.70
CA ALA A 33 4.95 -0.81 -2.61
C ALA A 33 5.05 0.65 -3.06
N ILE A 34 5.82 1.45 -2.31
CA ILE A 34 6.01 2.88 -2.54
C ILE A 34 7.51 3.18 -2.53
N ALA A 35 7.97 4.03 -3.44
CA ALA A 35 9.38 4.43 -3.53
C ALA A 35 9.57 5.92 -3.22
N ALA A 36 10.54 6.23 -2.36
CA ALA A 36 11.12 7.57 -2.29
C ALA A 36 12.40 7.58 -3.13
N VAL A 37 12.37 8.26 -4.29
CA VAL A 37 13.52 8.40 -5.17
C VAL A 37 14.17 9.75 -4.93
N ILE A 38 15.48 9.75 -4.66
CA ILE A 38 16.26 10.92 -4.30
C ILE A 38 17.34 11.14 -5.37
N ASP A 39 17.55 12.39 -5.78
CA ASP A 39 18.63 12.76 -6.71
C ASP A 39 19.91 13.20 -5.99
N ASP A 40 20.91 13.63 -6.75
CA ASP A 40 22.21 14.11 -6.26
C ASP A 40 22.14 15.45 -5.50
N GLN A 41 20.97 16.08 -5.45
CA GLN A 41 20.71 17.34 -4.75
C GLN A 41 19.80 17.14 -3.52
N ASP A 42 19.64 15.92 -3.04
CA ASP A 42 18.75 15.54 -1.93
C ASP A 42 17.27 15.91 -2.15
N ARG A 43 16.82 15.96 -3.41
CA ARG A 43 15.42 16.24 -3.76
C ARG A 43 14.65 14.94 -3.96
N VAL A 44 13.39 14.91 -3.51
CA VAL A 44 12.50 13.75 -3.67
C VAL A 44 11.64 13.90 -4.92
N LEU A 45 11.60 12.86 -5.75
CA LEU A 45 10.66 12.76 -6.86
C LEU A 45 9.24 12.55 -6.33
N MET A 46 8.34 13.48 -6.63
CA MET A 46 6.93 13.43 -6.21
C MET A 46 6.00 13.76 -7.38
N MET A 47 4.75 13.29 -7.27
CA MET A 47 3.68 13.58 -8.22
C MET A 47 2.62 14.47 -7.57
N TRP A 48 2.10 15.46 -8.29
CA TRP A 48 0.95 16.25 -7.85
C TRP A 48 -0.33 15.70 -8.47
N ARG A 49 -1.13 14.97 -7.69
CA ARG A 49 -2.28 14.21 -8.20
C ARG A 49 -3.56 14.55 -7.44
N TYR A 50 -4.67 14.58 -8.16
CA TYR A 50 -5.99 14.60 -7.57
C TYR A 50 -6.43 13.19 -7.20
N ARG A 51 -6.90 13.01 -5.96
CA ARG A 51 -7.53 11.78 -5.49
C ARG A 51 -9.00 12.04 -5.19
N PHE A 52 -9.88 11.28 -5.83
CA PHE A 52 -11.33 11.46 -5.67
C PHE A 52 -11.84 11.07 -4.28
N VAL A 53 -11.20 10.12 -3.59
CA VAL A 53 -11.62 9.65 -2.26
C VAL A 53 -11.53 10.77 -1.21
N PRO A 54 -10.39 11.47 -1.05
CA PRO A 54 -10.30 12.65 -0.20
C PRO A 54 -10.78 13.95 -0.87
N ASP A 55 -11.17 13.92 -2.14
CA ASP A 55 -11.54 15.08 -2.97
C ASP A 55 -10.50 16.23 -2.90
N ALA A 56 -9.24 15.89 -3.08
CA ALA A 56 -8.14 16.83 -2.92
C ALA A 56 -6.97 16.54 -3.86
N PHE A 57 -6.20 17.58 -4.18
CA PHE A 57 -4.86 17.42 -4.73
C PHE A 57 -3.85 17.23 -3.60
N GLY A 58 -2.87 16.36 -3.83
CA GLY A 58 -1.78 16.10 -2.90
C GLY A 58 -0.49 15.73 -3.61
N TRP A 59 0.62 15.91 -2.90
CA TRP A 59 1.90 15.36 -3.30
C TRP A 59 1.97 13.91 -2.86
N GLU A 60 2.31 13.03 -3.79
CA GLU A 60 2.39 11.58 -3.57
C GLU A 60 3.73 11.04 -4.07
N LEU A 61 4.22 10.03 -3.37
CA LEU A 61 5.31 9.21 -3.87
C LEU A 61 4.77 8.20 -4.90
N PRO A 62 5.57 7.83 -5.92
CA PRO A 62 5.20 6.77 -6.85
C PRO A 62 5.06 5.43 -6.13
N GLY A 63 4.06 4.65 -6.54
CA GLY A 63 3.79 3.36 -5.94
C GLY A 63 2.42 2.80 -6.28
N GLY A 64 2.31 1.49 -6.14
CA GLY A 64 1.14 0.75 -6.59
C GLY A 64 1.03 -0.62 -5.96
N ILE A 65 0.03 -1.36 -6.43
CA ILE A 65 -0.30 -2.68 -5.92
C ILE A 65 0.81 -3.66 -6.32
N VAL A 66 1.23 -4.49 -5.38
CA VAL A 66 2.15 -5.60 -5.65
C VAL A 66 1.38 -6.68 -6.39
N ASP A 67 1.81 -6.98 -7.61
CA ASP A 67 1.20 -8.00 -8.45
C ASP A 67 1.57 -9.41 -7.97
N GLU A 68 0.76 -10.40 -8.36
CA GLU A 68 1.00 -11.79 -8.00
C GLU A 68 2.35 -12.28 -8.57
N GLY A 69 3.22 -12.74 -7.67
CA GLY A 69 4.56 -13.21 -8.03
C GLY A 69 5.62 -12.11 -8.15
N GLU A 70 5.27 -10.84 -7.91
CA GLU A 70 6.21 -9.72 -7.88
C GLU A 70 6.72 -9.49 -6.44
N GLU A 71 8.04 -9.29 -6.29
CA GLU A 71 8.59 -8.82 -5.02
C GLU A 71 8.29 -7.32 -4.83
N PRO A 72 8.02 -6.81 -3.61
CA PRO A 72 7.68 -5.41 -3.41
C PRO A 72 8.69 -4.40 -3.99
N LEU A 73 9.98 -4.78 -4.01
CA LEU A 73 11.03 -3.95 -4.60
C LEU A 73 10.92 -3.84 -6.13
N GLN A 74 10.51 -4.93 -6.79
CA GLN A 74 10.25 -4.97 -8.23
C GLN A 74 9.02 -4.11 -8.57
N THR A 75 7.95 -4.25 -7.79
CA THR A 75 6.75 -3.40 -7.90
C THR A 75 7.11 -1.93 -7.76
N ALA A 76 7.87 -1.56 -6.73
CA ALA A 76 8.28 -0.16 -6.53
C ALA A 76 9.10 0.39 -7.71
N MET A 77 10.00 -0.42 -8.28
CA MET A 77 10.80 -0.04 -9.45
C MET A 77 9.91 0.16 -10.69
N ARG A 78 8.99 -0.78 -10.96
CA ARG A 78 8.05 -0.73 -12.09
C ARG A 78 7.15 0.51 -11.99
N GLU A 79 6.53 0.73 -10.84
CA GLU A 79 5.60 1.85 -10.61
C GLU A 79 6.29 3.21 -10.76
N VAL A 80 7.53 3.36 -10.25
CA VAL A 80 8.30 4.59 -10.48
C VAL A 80 8.45 4.85 -11.97
N GLU A 81 8.82 3.84 -12.75
CA GLU A 81 9.01 3.98 -14.19
C GLU A 81 7.70 4.29 -14.91
N GLU A 82 6.64 3.54 -14.63
CA GLU A 82 5.33 3.68 -15.29
C GLU A 82 4.68 5.04 -15.01
N GLU A 83 4.76 5.52 -13.76
CA GLU A 83 4.07 6.75 -13.35
C GLU A 83 4.88 8.02 -13.61
N THR A 84 6.22 7.93 -13.67
CA THR A 84 7.09 9.11 -13.74
C THR A 84 8.04 9.13 -14.94
N GLY A 85 8.25 7.98 -15.60
CA GLY A 85 9.23 7.81 -16.67
C GLY A 85 10.69 7.72 -16.19
N TRP A 86 10.96 7.84 -14.89
CA TRP A 86 12.29 7.74 -14.32
C TRP A 86 12.65 6.29 -13.96
N ARG A 87 13.92 5.93 -14.12
CA ARG A 87 14.43 4.60 -13.76
C ARG A 87 15.53 4.74 -12.69
N PRO A 88 15.23 4.53 -11.40
CA PRO A 88 16.26 4.54 -10.37
C PRO A 88 17.24 3.38 -10.57
N ASN A 89 18.53 3.62 -10.29
CA ASN A 89 19.56 2.60 -10.47
C ASN A 89 19.43 1.44 -9.47
N ALA A 90 18.98 1.75 -8.26
CA ALA A 90 18.76 0.80 -7.19
C ALA A 90 17.70 1.35 -6.23
N LEU A 91 17.01 0.44 -5.56
CA LEU A 91 16.14 0.73 -4.43
C LEU A 91 16.54 -0.19 -3.28
N GLU A 92 16.32 0.26 -2.05
CA GLU A 92 16.48 -0.55 -0.85
C GLU A 92 15.21 -0.50 0.00
N HIS A 93 15.00 -1.55 0.80
CA HIS A 93 13.87 -1.59 1.71
C HIS A 93 14.13 -0.69 2.92
N VAL A 94 13.23 0.26 3.17
CA VAL A 94 13.32 1.17 4.32
C VAL A 94 12.41 0.71 5.46
N VAL A 95 11.13 0.44 5.15
CA VAL A 95 10.13 0.08 6.16
C VAL A 95 8.96 -0.67 5.54
N THR A 96 8.41 -1.61 6.30
CA THR A 96 7.08 -2.18 6.07
C THR A 96 6.21 -1.84 7.27
N TYR A 97 4.99 -1.34 7.04
CA TYR A 97 4.06 -1.01 8.11
C TYR A 97 2.62 -1.31 7.72
N GLN A 98 1.76 -1.51 8.72
CA GLN A 98 0.32 -1.70 8.56
C GLN A 98 -0.38 -0.37 8.87
N PRO A 99 -0.87 0.38 7.86
CA PRO A 99 -1.51 1.68 8.10
C PRO A 99 -2.82 1.59 8.87
N MET A 100 -3.49 0.43 8.89
CA MET A 100 -4.82 0.25 9.49
C MET A 100 -4.86 -0.90 10.50
N VAL A 101 -4.09 -0.81 11.58
CA VAL A 101 -3.94 -1.90 12.57
C VAL A 101 -5.24 -2.39 13.24
N GLY A 102 -6.28 -1.55 13.30
CA GLY A 102 -7.54 -1.90 13.98
C GLY A 102 -8.51 -2.74 13.15
N MET A 103 -8.35 -2.81 11.83
CA MET A 103 -9.31 -3.49 10.94
C MET A 103 -8.72 -3.97 9.61
N GLY A 104 -7.57 -3.42 9.22
CA GLY A 104 -6.88 -3.73 7.98
C GLY A 104 -6.05 -5.01 8.10
N ARG A 105 -6.20 -5.87 7.10
CA ARG A 105 -5.36 -7.06 6.92
C ARG A 105 -4.98 -7.19 5.44
N LEU A 106 -3.92 -7.91 5.18
CA LEU A 106 -3.52 -8.23 3.82
C LEU A 106 -4.53 -9.22 3.22
N ALA A 107 -4.90 -8.97 1.96
CA ALA A 107 -5.56 -9.98 1.14
C ALA A 107 -4.61 -11.17 1.00
N ALA A 108 -5.16 -12.38 1.13
CA ALA A 108 -4.44 -13.62 0.95
C ALA A 108 -4.66 -14.11 -0.48
#